data_AF-A0A8D1VFL8-F1
#
_entry.id   AF-A0A8D1VFL8-F1
#
_cell.length_a   1.000
_cell.length_b   1.000
_cell.length_c   1.000
_cell.angle_alpha   90.00
_cell.angle_beta   90.00
_cell.angle_gamma   90.00
#
_symmetry.space_group_name_H-M   'P 1'
#
loop_
_entity.id
_entity.type
_entity.pdbx_description
1 polymer ?
#
loop_
_entity_poly.entity_id
_entity_poly.type
_entity_poly.pdbx_seq_one_letter_code
_entity_poly.pdbx_strand_id
1 'polypeptide(L)'
;MPHIIWHQIKSYQRKSLGRALLKGSTADSKQEAFPLGIIPSFSSPNRFQRGDYHIDVCINDYLDVFCPHYEDSVPEDKTERYVLYMVNFDGYSACDHTSKGFKRWECNRPHSPNGPLKFSEKFQLFTPFSLGFEFRPGREYFYISSAIPDNGRRSCLKLKVFVRPTNDTVHESAEPSRGENAAQTPRIPSRLLAILLFLLAMLLTL
;
A
#
# COMPACT_ATOMS: atom_id res chain seq x y z
N MET A 1 -5.62 -2.15 32.58
CA MET A 1 -5.88 -1.16 31.50
C MET A 1 -5.81 -1.91 30.19
N PRO A 2 -6.91 -2.16 29.48
CA PRO A 2 -6.84 -2.91 28.24
C PRO A 2 -6.30 -1.95 27.17
N HIS A 3 -5.14 -2.30 26.64
CA HIS A 3 -4.50 -1.64 25.52
C HIS A 3 -5.07 -2.28 24.27
N ILE A 4 -5.75 -1.51 23.43
CA ILE A 4 -6.14 -1.99 22.11
C ILE A 4 -4.84 -2.34 21.38
N ILE A 5 -4.56 -3.63 21.27
CA ILE A 5 -3.38 -4.16 20.62
C ILE A 5 -3.87 -4.73 19.29
N TRP A 6 -3.36 -4.19 18.19
CA TRP A 6 -3.40 -4.89 16.91
C TRP A 6 -2.53 -6.15 17.07
N HIS A 7 -3.13 -7.23 17.56
CA HIS A 7 -2.39 -8.42 17.98
C HIS A 7 -1.62 -9.07 16.82
N GLN A 8 -2.09 -8.89 15.58
CA GLN A 8 -1.41 -9.35 14.37
C GLN A 8 -1.82 -8.46 13.19
N ILE A 9 -0.86 -7.81 12.53
CA ILE A 9 -1.01 -7.32 11.16
C ILE A 9 -0.03 -8.09 10.29
N LYS A 10 -0.51 -8.71 9.21
CA LYS A 10 0.33 -9.46 8.28
C LYS A 10 0.14 -8.92 6.87
N SER A 11 1.24 -8.60 6.19
CA SER A 11 1.25 -8.33 4.75
C SER A 11 1.89 -9.51 4.01
N TYR A 12 1.28 -10.00 2.93
CA TYR A 12 1.82 -11.10 2.11
C TYR A 12 1.18 -11.15 0.70
N GLN A 13 1.86 -11.78 -0.25
CA GLN A 13 1.28 -12.16 -1.55
C GLN A 13 0.52 -13.49 -1.44
N ARG A 14 -0.79 -13.52 -1.74
CA ARG A 14 -1.55 -14.79 -1.84
C ARG A 14 -1.24 -15.42 -3.20
N LYS A 15 -0.47 -16.52 -3.22
CA LYS A 15 -0.27 -17.30 -4.45
C LYS A 15 -1.62 -17.89 -4.89
N SER A 16 -1.98 -17.64 -6.14
CA SER A 16 -3.16 -18.24 -6.80
C SER A 16 -3.03 -19.77 -6.75
N LEU A 17 -4.05 -20.45 -6.21
CA LEU A 17 -4.11 -21.91 -6.18
C LEU A 17 -4.39 -22.42 -7.61
N GLY A 18 -3.36 -22.43 -8.46
CA GLY A 18 -3.39 -23.12 -9.74
C GLY A 18 -3.37 -24.63 -9.50
N ARG A 19 -4.37 -25.35 -10.04
CA ARG A 19 -4.56 -26.81 -10.03
C ARG A 19 -3.26 -27.61 -9.78
N ALA A 20 -3.06 -28.04 -8.53
CA ALA A 20 -2.13 -29.11 -8.23
C ALA A 20 -2.78 -30.43 -8.68
N LEU A 21 -2.23 -31.00 -9.76
CA LEU A 21 -2.55 -32.35 -10.22
C LEU A 21 -2.33 -33.35 -9.08
N LEU A 22 -3.33 -34.21 -8.90
CA LEU A 22 -3.37 -35.28 -7.91
C LEU A 22 -2.10 -36.14 -7.98
N LYS A 23 -1.31 -36.13 -6.91
CA LYS A 23 -0.57 -37.33 -6.48
C LYS A 23 -0.90 -37.56 -5.01
N GLY A 24 -1.76 -38.57 -4.80
CA GLY A 24 -2.09 -39.06 -3.48
C GLY A 24 -0.89 -39.73 -2.82
N SER A 25 -0.82 -39.60 -1.50
CA SER A 25 -0.64 -40.68 -0.52
C SER A 25 -0.04 -40.09 0.75
N THR A 26 -0.61 -40.50 1.88
CA THR A 26 -0.16 -40.34 3.27
C THR A 26 -0.18 -38.93 3.87
N ALA A 27 -1.04 -38.79 4.89
CA ALA A 27 -1.10 -37.68 5.81
C ALA A 27 0.23 -37.48 6.54
N ASP A 28 0.86 -36.33 6.36
CA ASP A 28 1.75 -35.73 7.33
C ASP A 28 1.85 -34.22 7.08
N SER A 29 1.71 -33.47 8.15
CA SER A 29 2.08 -32.07 8.37
C SER A 29 3.16 -31.55 7.39
N LYS A 30 2.75 -30.89 6.31
CA LYS A 30 3.65 -30.04 5.51
C LYS A 30 3.02 -28.69 5.24
N GLN A 31 3.38 -27.76 6.12
CA GLN A 31 3.49 -26.35 5.80
C GLN A 31 4.52 -26.22 4.67
N GLU A 32 4.08 -26.38 3.41
CA GLU A 32 4.97 -26.14 2.27
C GLU A 32 5.29 -24.65 2.18
N ALA A 33 6.55 -24.37 2.47
CA ALA A 33 7.18 -23.06 2.36
C ALA A 33 7.06 -22.52 0.93
N PHE A 34 6.58 -21.28 0.81
CA PHE A 34 6.63 -20.57 -0.45
C PHE A 34 7.93 -19.75 -0.54
N PRO A 35 8.73 -19.90 -1.61
CA PRO A 35 9.98 -19.17 -1.78
C PRO A 35 9.70 -17.74 -2.23
N LEU A 36 10.58 -16.86 -1.72
CA LEU A 36 10.90 -15.46 -2.07
C LEU A 36 9.89 -14.38 -1.67
N GLY A 37 10.34 -13.52 -0.74
CA GLY A 37 9.65 -12.31 -0.29
C GLY A 37 9.17 -12.35 1.18
N ILE A 38 9.98 -12.89 2.10
CA ILE A 38 9.68 -12.83 3.54
C ILE A 38 9.84 -11.36 3.99
N ILE A 39 8.74 -10.61 4.06
CA ILE A 39 8.66 -9.52 5.04
C ILE A 39 8.48 -10.24 6.38
N PRO A 40 9.38 -10.07 7.37
CA PRO A 40 9.27 -10.77 8.63
C PRO A 40 7.90 -10.46 9.24
N SER A 41 7.22 -11.50 9.71
CA SER A 41 6.03 -11.37 10.54
C SER A 41 6.37 -10.47 11.72
N PHE A 42 6.03 -9.19 11.62
CA PHE A 42 6.28 -8.21 12.67
C PHE A 42 5.23 -8.37 13.77
N SER A 43 5.34 -9.47 14.51
CA SER A 43 4.72 -9.61 15.82
C SER A 43 5.54 -8.82 16.84
N SER A 44 5.49 -7.50 16.78
CA SER A 44 6.06 -6.62 17.82
C SER A 44 4.94 -5.76 18.41
N PRO A 45 4.36 -6.14 19.56
CA PRO A 45 3.28 -5.38 20.20
C PRO A 45 3.68 -3.94 20.58
N ASN A 46 4.99 -3.66 20.66
CA ASN A 46 5.52 -2.34 21.03
C ASN A 46 5.43 -1.26 19.94
N ARG A 47 5.23 -1.60 18.66
CA ARG A 47 5.21 -0.58 17.60
C ARG A 47 3.90 0.19 17.51
N PHE A 48 2.79 -0.40 17.96
CA PHE A 48 1.51 0.31 17.97
C PHE A 48 1.42 1.37 19.07
N GLN A 49 2.19 1.23 20.14
CA GLN A 49 2.19 2.18 21.26
C GLN A 49 2.80 3.54 20.89
N ARG A 50 3.57 3.63 19.81
CA ARG A 50 4.23 4.87 19.36
C ARG A 50 3.46 5.63 18.28
N GLY A 51 2.35 5.06 17.77
CA GLY A 51 1.51 5.71 16.78
C GLY A 51 2.16 5.91 15.40
N ASP A 52 3.30 5.27 15.14
CA ASP A 52 4.11 5.38 13.92
C ASP A 52 4.13 4.08 13.09
N TYR A 53 3.16 3.20 13.34
CA TYR A 53 3.08 1.92 12.65
C TYR A 53 2.79 2.11 11.16
N HIS A 54 3.74 1.67 10.34
CA HIS A 54 3.64 1.71 8.89
C HIS A 54 4.15 0.42 8.26
N ILE A 55 3.64 0.11 7.07
CA ILE A 55 4.07 -1.02 6.25
C ILE A 55 4.22 -0.58 4.79
N ASP A 56 5.17 -1.21 4.11
CA ASP A 56 5.35 -1.07 2.67
C ASP A 56 4.81 -2.32 1.98
N VAL A 57 3.97 -2.12 0.96
CA VAL A 57 3.31 -3.20 0.22
C VAL A 57 3.47 -2.99 -1.28
N CYS A 58 3.35 -4.03 -2.08
CA CYS A 58 3.22 -3.95 -3.52
C CYS A 58 1.75 -4.07 -3.95
N ILE A 59 1.49 -3.71 -5.21
CA ILE A 59 0.23 -4.08 -5.84
C ILE A 59 0.05 -5.60 -5.79
N ASN A 60 -1.19 -6.04 -5.58
CA ASN A 60 -1.63 -7.41 -5.35
C ASN A 60 -1.20 -8.07 -4.04
N ASP A 61 -0.47 -7.36 -3.16
CA ASP A 61 -0.31 -7.82 -1.78
C ASP A 61 -1.65 -7.84 -1.05
N TYR A 62 -1.68 -8.60 0.03
CA TYR A 62 -2.78 -8.69 0.96
C TYR A 62 -2.35 -8.17 2.32
N LEU A 63 -3.22 -7.38 2.95
CA LEU A 63 -3.14 -6.99 4.34
C LEU A 63 -4.20 -7.77 5.13
N ASP A 64 -3.74 -8.63 6.02
CA ASP A 64 -4.59 -9.32 6.99
C ASP A 64 -4.51 -8.61 8.36
N VAL A 65 -5.67 -8.17 8.81
CA VAL A 65 -5.95 -7.55 10.12
C VAL A 65 -6.68 -8.58 10.97
N PHE A 66 -6.19 -8.81 12.19
CA PHE A 66 -6.86 -9.69 13.15
C PHE A 66 -7.46 -8.89 14.30
N CYS A 67 -8.74 -9.14 14.58
CA CYS A 67 -9.45 -8.55 15.70
C CYS A 67 -8.98 -9.14 17.04
N PRO A 68 -9.16 -8.41 18.17
CA PRO A 68 -8.93 -8.94 19.50
C PRO A 68 -9.82 -10.17 19.73
N HIS A 69 -9.24 -11.20 20.30
CA HIS A 69 -9.93 -12.46 20.61
C HIS A 69 -9.59 -12.86 22.03
N TYR A 70 -10.63 -13.24 22.77
CA TYR A 70 -10.54 -13.60 24.18
C TYR A 70 -11.23 -14.94 24.40
N GLU A 71 -10.74 -15.70 25.38
CA GLU A 71 -11.42 -16.90 25.84
C GLU A 71 -12.80 -16.58 26.42
N ASP A 72 -13.72 -17.54 26.37
CA ASP A 72 -15.09 -17.41 26.89
C ASP A 72 -15.15 -17.14 28.40
N SER A 73 -14.04 -17.35 29.11
CA SER A 73 -13.88 -17.03 30.53
C SER A 73 -13.79 -15.52 30.80
N VAL A 74 -13.42 -14.72 29.80
CA VAL A 74 -13.29 -13.27 29.91
C VAL A 74 -14.65 -12.62 29.67
N PRO A 75 -15.21 -11.87 30.63
CA PRO A 75 -16.51 -11.23 30.43
C PRO A 75 -16.42 -10.05 29.45
N GLU A 76 -17.53 -9.79 28.73
CA GLU A 76 -17.59 -8.88 27.57
C GLU A 76 -17.20 -7.43 27.91
N ASP A 77 -17.43 -6.98 29.14
CA ASP A 77 -17.04 -5.66 29.65
C ASP A 77 -15.52 -5.42 29.67
N LYS A 78 -14.75 -6.50 29.73
CA LYS A 78 -13.28 -6.48 29.69
C LYS A 78 -12.71 -6.74 28.30
N THR A 79 -13.58 -7.01 27.33
CA THR A 79 -13.17 -7.27 25.94
C THR A 79 -13.11 -5.98 25.13
N GLU A 80 -12.12 -5.91 24.25
CA GLU A 80 -11.96 -4.77 23.37
C GLU A 80 -12.68 -4.98 22.06
N ARG A 81 -13.38 -3.93 21.62
CA ARG A 81 -14.07 -3.87 20.33
C ARG A 81 -13.72 -2.57 19.63
N TYR A 82 -13.61 -2.61 18.31
CA TYR A 82 -13.35 -1.42 17.51
C TYR A 82 -13.92 -1.52 16.10
N VAL A 83 -14.12 -0.37 15.48
CA VAL A 83 -14.41 -0.23 14.05
C VAL A 83 -13.15 0.28 13.35
N LEU A 84 -12.81 -0.35 12.23
CA LEU A 84 -11.70 0.06 11.37
C LEU A 84 -12.22 0.97 10.26
N TYR A 85 -11.58 2.13 10.10
CA TYR A 85 -11.87 3.08 9.04
C TYR A 85 -10.66 3.29 8.14
N MET A 86 -10.92 3.46 6.85
CA MET A 86 -9.95 3.99 5.90
C MET A 86 -10.20 5.50 5.76
N VAL A 87 -9.18 6.31 6.05
CA VAL A 87 -9.28 7.78 6.13
C VAL A 87 -8.27 8.47 5.22
N ASN A 88 -8.47 9.76 4.99
CA ASN A 88 -7.44 10.63 4.41
C ASN A 88 -6.36 10.99 5.45
N PHE A 89 -5.35 11.74 5.01
CA PHE A 89 -4.24 12.17 5.88
C PHE A 89 -4.70 13.02 7.08
N ASP A 90 -5.67 13.92 6.88
CA ASP A 90 -6.20 14.77 7.96
C ASP A 90 -6.92 13.93 9.03
N GLY A 91 -7.70 12.94 8.60
CA GLY A 91 -8.38 12.00 9.49
C GLY A 91 -7.40 11.11 10.24
N TYR A 92 -6.33 10.67 9.58
CA TYR A 92 -5.24 9.93 10.21
C TYR A 92 -4.50 10.75 11.27
N SER A 93 -4.26 12.02 11.00
CA SER A 93 -3.53 12.92 11.89
C SER A 93 -4.36 13.32 13.11
N ALA A 94 -5.66 13.57 12.91
CA ALA A 94 -6.59 13.97 13.97
C ALA A 94 -7.33 12.80 14.65
N CYS A 95 -7.13 11.55 14.19
CA CYS A 95 -7.91 10.39 14.64
C CYS A 95 -9.43 10.57 14.46
N ASP A 96 -9.85 11.13 13.34
CA ASP A 96 -11.25 11.49 13.05
C ASP A 96 -11.73 10.87 11.74
N HIS A 97 -12.82 10.09 11.82
CA HIS A 97 -13.43 9.42 10.67
C HIS A 97 -14.72 10.07 10.16
N THR A 98 -15.34 11.00 10.90
CA THR A 98 -16.76 11.37 10.77
C THR A 98 -17.14 11.96 9.40
N SER A 99 -16.18 12.57 8.72
CA SER A 99 -16.33 13.12 7.36
C SER A 99 -15.12 12.85 6.46
N LYS A 100 -14.18 12.04 6.94
CA LYS A 100 -12.82 11.92 6.38
C LYS A 100 -12.47 10.49 5.98
N GLY A 101 -13.41 9.56 6.11
CA GLY A 101 -13.16 8.17 5.78
C GLY A 101 -14.41 7.32 5.69
N PHE A 102 -14.15 6.04 5.42
CA PHE A 102 -15.15 5.02 5.20
C PHE A 102 -14.93 3.87 6.17
N LYS A 103 -16.03 3.38 6.74
CA LYS A 103 -16.01 2.17 7.56
C LYS A 103 -15.58 0.99 6.71
N ARG A 104 -14.51 0.30 7.13
CA ARG A 104 -13.92 -0.82 6.40
C ARG A 104 -14.22 -2.17 7.03
N TRP A 105 -14.22 -2.24 8.36
CA TRP A 105 -14.46 -3.48 9.10
C TRP A 105 -14.93 -3.23 10.54
N GLU A 106 -15.55 -4.22 11.17
CA GLU A 106 -15.93 -4.19 12.59
C GLU A 106 -15.39 -5.40 13.34
N CYS A 107 -14.67 -5.13 14.42
CA CYS A 107 -14.25 -6.11 15.39
C CYS A 107 -15.26 -6.11 16.56
N ASN A 108 -16.39 -6.80 16.36
CA ASN A 108 -17.51 -6.84 17.30
C ASN A 108 -17.77 -8.24 17.92
N ARG A 109 -16.99 -9.26 17.56
CA ARG A 109 -17.11 -10.63 18.11
C ARG A 109 -15.82 -11.09 18.79
N PRO A 110 -15.57 -10.69 20.06
CA PRO A 110 -14.36 -11.08 20.79
C PRO A 110 -14.28 -12.59 21.07
N HIS A 111 -15.42 -13.28 21.22
CA HIS A 111 -15.51 -14.73 21.49
C HIS A 111 -15.89 -15.55 20.24
N SER A 112 -15.32 -15.19 19.08
CA SER A 112 -15.59 -15.92 17.84
C SER A 112 -15.13 -17.39 17.94
N PRO A 113 -15.99 -18.39 17.62
CA PRO A 113 -15.67 -19.81 17.81
C PRO A 113 -14.56 -20.32 16.88
N ASN A 114 -14.32 -19.63 15.76
CA ASN A 114 -13.30 -19.99 14.77
C ASN A 114 -11.99 -19.19 14.97
N GLY A 115 -11.72 -18.75 16.20
CA GLY A 115 -10.60 -17.86 16.52
C GLY A 115 -10.86 -16.40 16.12
N PRO A 116 -9.82 -15.55 16.07
CA PRO A 116 -9.95 -14.12 15.83
C PRO A 116 -10.59 -13.83 14.47
N LEU A 117 -11.55 -12.90 14.45
CA LEU A 117 -12.07 -12.37 13.20
C LEU A 117 -10.93 -11.77 12.36
N LYS A 118 -10.96 -12.05 11.06
CA LYS A 118 -9.93 -11.61 10.12
C LYS A 118 -10.53 -10.75 9.01
N PHE A 119 -10.00 -9.54 8.88
CA PHE A 119 -10.22 -8.67 7.72
C PHE A 119 -9.05 -8.82 6.75
N SER A 120 -9.34 -9.02 5.47
CA SER A 120 -8.33 -9.09 4.41
C SER A 120 -8.57 -7.99 3.39
N GLU A 121 -7.58 -7.12 3.20
CA GLU A 121 -7.53 -6.12 2.13
C GLU A 121 -6.59 -6.60 1.03
N LYS A 122 -6.96 -6.40 -0.23
CA LYS A 122 -6.05 -6.66 -1.36
C LYS A 122 -5.70 -5.33 -2.02
N PHE A 123 -4.41 -5.05 -2.18
CA PHE A 123 -3.90 -3.84 -2.83
C PHE A 123 -4.00 -3.93 -4.35
N GLN A 124 -5.22 -3.98 -4.88
CA GLN A 124 -5.48 -4.11 -6.31
C GLN A 124 -5.67 -2.75 -7.00
N LEU A 125 -5.24 -2.66 -8.27
CA LEU A 125 -5.38 -1.46 -9.11
C LEU A 125 -6.83 -1.16 -9.49
N PHE A 126 -7.63 -2.20 -9.64
CA PHE A 126 -9.02 -2.12 -10.09
C PHE A 126 -9.85 -3.08 -9.26
N THR A 127 -11.02 -2.62 -8.83
CA THR A 127 -11.97 -3.40 -8.07
C THR A 127 -13.22 -3.64 -8.91
N PRO A 128 -13.72 -4.89 -9.00
CA PRO A 128 -14.98 -5.17 -9.69
C PRO A 128 -16.21 -4.71 -8.88
N PHE A 129 -16.02 -4.26 -7.64
CA PHE A 129 -17.08 -3.79 -6.75
C PHE A 129 -17.15 -2.26 -6.78
N SER A 130 -18.36 -1.71 -6.98
CA SER A 130 -18.60 -0.26 -7.14
C SER A 130 -18.22 0.58 -5.91
N LEU A 131 -18.24 0.00 -4.71
CA LEU A 131 -17.79 0.63 -3.47
C LEU A 131 -16.45 0.04 -2.97
N GLY A 132 -15.72 -0.65 -3.86
CA GLY A 132 -14.41 -1.18 -3.55
C GLY A 132 -13.35 -0.09 -3.54
N PHE A 133 -12.21 -0.38 -2.94
CA PHE A 133 -11.07 0.54 -2.89
C PHE A 133 -10.05 0.16 -3.97
N GLU A 134 -9.50 1.18 -4.64
CA GLU A 134 -8.44 1.05 -5.62
C GLU A 134 -7.13 1.61 -5.08
N PHE A 135 -6.05 0.88 -5.31
CA PHE A 135 -4.72 1.21 -4.82
C PHE A 135 -3.79 1.54 -5.98
N ARG A 136 -3.01 2.61 -5.86
CA ARG A 136 -2.05 3.07 -6.88
C ARG A 136 -0.62 2.98 -6.34
N PRO A 137 0.36 2.56 -7.16
CA PRO A 137 1.77 2.61 -6.81
C PRO A 137 2.22 4.03 -6.46
N GLY A 138 3.16 4.15 -5.53
CA GLY A 138 3.71 5.42 -5.04
C GLY A 138 2.75 6.23 -4.16
N ARG A 139 1.61 5.66 -3.74
CA ARG A 139 0.63 6.35 -2.89
C ARG A 139 0.58 5.79 -1.47
N GLU A 140 0.19 6.67 -0.56
CA GLU A 140 -0.02 6.37 0.85
C GLU A 140 -1.51 6.25 1.16
N TYR A 141 -1.84 5.29 2.02
CA TYR A 141 -3.18 4.99 2.47
C TYR A 141 -3.20 4.87 3.99
N PHE A 142 -4.27 5.33 4.62
CA PHE A 142 -4.31 5.47 6.06
C PHE A 142 -5.52 4.77 6.66
N TYR A 143 -5.28 4.07 7.76
CA TYR A 143 -6.30 3.39 8.54
C TYR A 143 -6.26 3.86 9.99
N ILE A 144 -7.43 4.00 10.61
CA ILE A 144 -7.57 4.29 12.04
C ILE A 144 -8.62 3.36 12.67
N SER A 145 -8.48 3.08 13.96
CA SER A 145 -9.53 2.40 14.74
C SER A 145 -10.27 3.36 15.67
N SER A 146 -11.58 3.17 15.80
CA SER A 146 -12.42 3.81 16.82
C SER A 146 -12.95 2.74 17.77
N ALA A 147 -12.79 2.93 19.08
CA ALA A 147 -13.19 1.95 20.08
C ALA A 147 -14.71 1.88 20.23
N ILE A 148 -15.24 0.72 20.63
CA ILE A 148 -16.64 0.52 21.01
C ILE A 148 -16.70 0.05 22.47
N PRO A 149 -17.33 0.79 23.40
CA PRO A 149 -17.91 2.12 23.24
C PRO A 149 -16.83 3.19 22.99
N ASP A 150 -17.23 4.31 22.36
CA ASP A 150 -16.33 5.43 22.14
C ASP A 150 -15.85 5.97 23.49
N ASN A 151 -14.53 5.95 23.66
CA ASN A 151 -13.86 6.33 24.90
C ASN A 151 -13.40 7.79 24.89
N GLY A 152 -13.75 8.57 23.85
CA GLY A 152 -13.39 9.99 23.72
C GLY A 152 -11.88 10.23 23.69
N ARG A 153 -11.08 9.19 23.39
CA ARG A 153 -9.62 9.29 23.41
C ARG A 153 -9.13 10.10 22.22
N ARG A 154 -8.22 11.04 22.51
CA ARG A 154 -7.47 11.80 21.48
C ARG A 154 -6.44 10.95 20.72
N SER A 155 -6.13 9.75 21.21
CA SER A 155 -5.18 8.82 20.61
C SER A 155 -5.90 7.57 20.11
N CYS A 156 -6.00 7.42 18.79
CA CYS A 156 -6.45 6.21 18.12
C CYS A 156 -5.26 5.34 17.73
N LEU A 157 -5.51 4.05 17.48
CA LEU A 157 -4.53 3.25 16.77
C LEU A 157 -4.64 3.58 15.29
N LYS A 158 -3.48 3.70 14.65
CA LYS A 158 -3.41 4.12 13.26
C LYS A 158 -2.33 3.35 12.52
N LEU A 159 -2.57 3.09 11.24
CA LEU A 159 -1.70 2.37 10.33
C LEU A 159 -1.53 3.21 9.06
N LYS A 160 -0.29 3.44 8.67
CA LYS A 160 0.08 3.99 7.36
C LYS A 160 0.52 2.85 6.44
N VAL A 161 -0.03 2.81 5.23
CA VAL A 161 0.34 1.84 4.21
C VAL A 161 0.92 2.59 3.01
N PHE A 162 2.17 2.32 2.67
CA PHE A 162 2.77 2.85 1.45
C PHE A 162 2.79 1.76 0.38
N VAL A 163 2.15 2.02 -0.76
CA VAL A 163 2.20 1.11 -1.90
C VAL A 163 3.44 1.46 -2.72
N ARG A 164 4.42 0.57 -2.72
CA ARG A 164 5.68 0.76 -3.44
C ARG A 164 5.42 0.98 -4.93
N PRO A 165 6.16 1.90 -5.58
CA PRO A 165 6.16 2.03 -7.03
C PRO A 165 6.44 0.68 -7.70
N THR A 166 5.78 0.41 -8.83
CA THR A 166 6.22 -0.62 -9.76
C THR A 166 7.42 -0.06 -10.51
N ASN A 167 8.56 -0.75 -10.49
CA ASN A 167 9.80 -0.32 -11.17
C ASN A 167 9.70 -0.39 -12.71
N ASP A 168 8.53 -0.10 -13.27
CA ASP A 168 8.33 -0.03 -14.72
C ASP A 168 8.48 1.43 -15.13
N THR A 169 9.59 1.71 -15.80
CA THR A 169 10.10 2.99 -16.35
C THR A 169 10.94 3.80 -15.34
N VAL A 170 12.25 3.94 -15.56
CA VAL A 170 12.80 4.98 -16.45
C VAL A 170 11.98 6.25 -16.24
N HIS A 171 12.56 7.19 -15.53
CA HIS A 171 12.12 8.58 -15.59
C HIS A 171 12.21 9.05 -17.05
N GLU A 172 11.22 8.76 -17.88
CA GLU A 172 10.71 9.72 -18.86
C GLU A 172 10.05 10.78 -18.00
N SER A 173 10.88 11.65 -17.41
CA SER A 173 10.40 12.87 -16.80
C SER A 173 9.75 13.63 -17.95
N ALA A 174 8.42 13.69 -17.93
CA ALA A 174 7.70 14.65 -18.72
C ALA A 174 8.26 16.04 -18.37
N GLU A 175 9.16 16.54 -19.21
CA GLU A 175 9.37 17.97 -19.31
C GLU A 175 8.01 18.61 -19.55
N PRO A 176 7.64 19.66 -18.79
CA PRO A 176 6.46 20.43 -19.11
C PRO A 176 6.70 21.09 -20.47
N SER A 177 5.93 20.68 -21.46
CA SER A 177 5.82 21.36 -22.76
C SER A 177 5.27 22.77 -22.54
N ARG A 178 6.17 23.72 -22.28
CA ARG A 178 5.89 25.14 -22.42
C ARG A 178 6.36 25.54 -23.81
N GLY A 179 5.45 25.45 -24.78
CA GLY A 179 5.71 25.90 -26.14
C GLY A 179 5.90 27.41 -26.18
N GLU A 180 7.04 27.84 -26.74
CA GLU A 180 7.22 29.14 -27.38
C GLU A 180 8.18 28.94 -28.56
N ASN A 181 7.81 29.55 -29.68
CA ASN A 181 8.31 29.29 -31.03
C ASN A 181 9.79 29.65 -31.21
N ALA A 182 10.59 28.77 -31.83
CA ALA A 182 11.76 29.18 -32.60
C ALA A 182 12.15 28.11 -33.62
N ALA A 183 12.21 28.50 -34.88
CA ALA A 183 12.54 27.67 -36.03
C ALA A 183 13.91 26.97 -35.85
N GLN A 184 13.94 25.68 -36.16
CA GLN A 184 15.17 24.88 -36.19
C GLN A 184 16.06 25.35 -37.36
N THR A 185 17.12 26.10 -37.05
CA THR A 185 18.22 26.36 -37.98
C THR A 185 19.04 25.08 -38.16
N PRO A 186 19.25 24.57 -39.39
CA PRO A 186 20.13 23.44 -39.64
C PRO A 186 21.58 23.87 -39.39
N ARG A 187 22.25 23.23 -38.44
CA ARG A 187 23.69 23.45 -38.21
C ARG A 187 24.48 22.79 -39.34
N ILE A 188 24.79 23.58 -40.36
CA ILE A 188 25.73 23.23 -41.42
C ILE A 188 27.11 23.05 -40.76
N PRO A 189 27.82 21.93 -40.97
CA PRO A 189 29.14 21.74 -40.41
C PRO A 189 30.08 22.84 -40.93
N SER A 190 30.76 23.53 -40.02
CA SER A 190 31.68 24.65 -40.27
C SER A 190 32.69 24.41 -41.40
N ARG A 191 32.97 23.15 -41.73
CA ARG A 191 33.84 22.74 -42.83
C ARG A 191 33.25 23.02 -44.21
N LEU A 192 31.93 22.88 -44.39
CA LEU A 192 31.26 23.14 -45.68
C LEU A 192 31.19 24.64 -45.98
N LEU A 193 30.99 25.48 -44.96
CA LEU A 193 30.97 26.94 -45.11
C LEU A 193 32.34 27.48 -45.53
N ALA A 194 33.42 26.96 -44.92
CA ALA A 194 34.77 27.34 -45.28
C ALA A 194 35.11 26.97 -46.74
N ILE A 195 34.75 25.75 -47.18
CA ILE A 195 35.00 25.30 -48.56
C ILE A 195 34.25 26.18 -49.57
N LEU A 196 32.99 26.53 -49.30
CA LEU A 196 32.20 27.39 -50.18
C LEU A 196 32.79 28.80 -50.32
N LEU A 197 33.26 29.39 -49.21
CA LEU A 197 33.91 30.71 -49.21
C LEU A 197 35.24 30.71 -49.99
N PHE A 198 36.05 29.64 -49.86
CA PHE A 198 37.27 29.49 -50.64
C PHE A 198 37.00 29.39 -52.15
N LEU A 199 35.96 28.65 -52.55
CA LEU A 199 35.59 28.51 -53.96
C LEU A 199 35.09 29.83 -54.57
N LEU A 200 34.30 30.60 -53.82
CA LEU A 200 33.82 31.91 -54.25
C LEU A 200 34.95 32.94 -54.39
N ALA A 201 35.93 32.92 -53.47
CA ALA A 201 37.09 33.81 -53.54
C ALA A 201 37.94 33.54 -54.78
N MET A 202 38.15 32.26 -55.14
CA MET A 202 38.89 31.88 -56.34
C MET A 202 38.19 32.29 -57.64
N LEU A 203 36.85 32.30 -57.66
CA LEU A 203 36.06 32.68 -58.83
C LEU A 203 36.04 34.19 -59.08
N LEU A 204 36.23 35.00 -58.03
CA LEU A 204 36.28 36.46 -58.11
C LEU A 204 37.66 37.01 -58.49
N THR A 205 38.69 36.17 -58.42
CA THR A 205 40.07 36.50 -58.80
C THR A 205 40.46 36.03 -60.20
N LEU A 206 39.52 35.44 -60.96
CA LEU A 206 39.72 34.96 -62.33
C LEU A 206 39.10 35.92 -63.36
#